data_AF-A0AAW4TE89-F1
#
_entry.id   AF-A0AAW4TE89-F1
#
_cell.length_a   1.000
_cell.length_b   1.000
_cell.length_c   1.000
_cell.angle_alpha   90.00
_cell.angle_beta   90.00
_cell.angle_gamma   90.00
#
_symmetry.space_group_name_H-M   'P 1'
#
loop_
_entity.id
_entity.type
_entity.pdbx_description
1 polymer ?
#
loop_
_entity_poly.entity_id
_entity_poly.type
_entity_poly.pdbx_seq_one_letter_code
_entity_poly.pdbx_strand_id
1 'polypeptide(L)'
;MPERFDISVTLERSVSLAERQEIVFSLAKICTPFFDAFHEVSVLDFKTGLEVRKEWADGEGLAGLRAGEDELLFVYGAQSTQFTGARGCMRIEEREWGAQFSISLPLSADADSFRLESLLVDIKDYAAHQSPMFIVTAGWELDCDIDAGIDGMVKDALSDGSLCQWFAAPTPIVSDWPDDWQGTDESGGITLLKRKSVRWA
;
A
#
# COMPACT_ATOMS: atom_id res chain seq x y z
N MET A 1 7.91 13.25 14.85
CA MET A 1 6.74 13.39 13.95
C MET A 1 6.94 12.37 12.85
N PRO A 2 5.91 11.63 12.44
CA PRO A 2 6.06 10.60 11.43
C PRO A 2 6.52 11.18 10.12
N GLU A 3 7.41 10.47 9.45
CA GLU A 3 8.05 10.92 8.22
C GLU A 3 7.50 10.22 6.97
N ARG A 4 6.64 9.21 7.16
CA ARG A 4 6.07 8.38 6.09
C ARG A 4 4.66 7.89 6.40
N PHE A 5 3.82 7.91 5.38
CA PHE A 5 2.52 7.26 5.40
C PHE A 5 2.61 5.95 4.61
N ASP A 6 2.41 4.84 5.29
CA ASP A 6 2.54 3.50 4.75
C ASP A 6 1.16 2.90 4.46
N ILE A 7 1.05 2.22 3.32
CA ILE A 7 -0.15 1.53 2.85
C ILE A 7 0.24 0.10 2.56
N SER A 8 -0.44 -0.88 3.16
CA SER A 8 -0.24 -2.30 2.88
C SER A 8 -1.49 -2.88 2.22
N VAL A 9 -1.30 -3.53 1.07
CA VAL A 9 -2.34 -4.24 0.32
C VAL A 9 -1.99 -5.72 0.34
N THR A 10 -2.81 -6.52 1.02
CA THR A 10 -2.64 -7.97 1.12
C THR A 10 -3.75 -8.69 0.38
N LEU A 11 -3.37 -9.66 -0.46
CA LEU A 11 -4.27 -10.49 -1.24
C LEU A 11 -4.11 -11.95 -0.79
N GLU A 12 -5.18 -12.61 -0.36
CA GLU A 12 -5.18 -14.04 -0.02
C GLU A 12 -5.26 -14.90 -1.29
N ARG A 13 -4.21 -14.80 -2.12
CA ARG A 13 -3.99 -15.65 -3.29
C ARG A 13 -2.53 -15.64 -3.69
N SER A 14 -2.11 -16.70 -4.37
CA SER A 14 -0.85 -16.69 -5.11
C SER A 14 -0.92 -15.67 -6.26
N VAL A 15 0.18 -14.95 -6.48
CA VAL A 15 0.33 -14.00 -7.58
C VAL A 15 1.49 -14.44 -8.46
N SER A 16 1.24 -14.63 -9.75
CA SER A 16 2.34 -14.95 -10.68
C SER A 16 3.27 -13.76 -10.88
N LEU A 17 4.51 -14.03 -11.31
CA LEU A 17 5.51 -12.99 -11.57
C LEU A 17 5.01 -11.88 -12.53
N ALA A 18 4.20 -12.26 -13.53
CA ALA A 18 3.62 -11.31 -14.49
C ALA A 18 2.54 -10.43 -13.84
N GLU A 19 1.66 -11.01 -13.02
CA GLU A 19 0.62 -10.28 -12.29
C GLU A 19 1.22 -9.30 -11.27
N ARG A 20 2.33 -9.65 -10.61
CA ARG A 20 3.02 -8.75 -9.67
C ARG A 20 3.33 -7.41 -10.31
N GLN A 21 3.86 -7.42 -11.52
CA GLN A 21 4.24 -6.21 -12.24
C GLN A 21 3.01 -5.35 -12.58
N GLU A 22 1.93 -6.00 -13.02
CA GLU A 22 0.68 -5.31 -13.31
C GLU A 22 0.07 -4.68 -12.05
N ILE A 23 0.12 -5.40 -10.92
CA ILE A 23 -0.35 -4.92 -9.62
C ILE A 23 0.47 -3.73 -9.15
N VAL A 24 1.80 -3.86 -9.16
CA VAL A 24 2.69 -2.79 -8.75
C VAL A 24 2.49 -1.54 -9.60
N PHE A 25 2.39 -1.71 -10.92
CA PHE A 25 2.13 -0.59 -11.84
C PHE A 25 0.80 0.10 -11.54
N SER A 26 -0.25 -0.68 -11.33
CA SER A 26 -1.60 -0.15 -11.08
C SER A 26 -1.65 0.62 -9.76
N LEU A 27 -1.07 0.05 -8.70
CA LEU A 27 -0.97 0.69 -7.39
C LEU A 27 -0.11 1.96 -7.44
N ALA A 28 1.03 1.92 -8.14
CA ALA A 28 1.84 3.12 -8.37
C ALA A 28 1.02 4.19 -9.09
N LYS A 29 0.34 3.85 -10.20
CA LYS A 29 -0.51 4.79 -10.95
C LYS A 29 -1.55 5.48 -10.06
N ILE A 30 -2.19 4.74 -9.17
CA ILE A 30 -3.15 5.30 -8.19
C ILE A 30 -2.45 6.32 -7.28
N CYS A 31 -1.20 6.05 -6.86
CA CYS A 31 -0.41 6.94 -6.02
C CYS A 31 0.23 8.13 -6.75
N THR A 32 0.14 8.22 -8.09
CA THR A 32 0.71 9.33 -8.89
C THR A 32 0.43 10.73 -8.35
N PRO A 33 -0.75 11.06 -7.79
CA PRO A 33 -1.00 12.44 -7.37
C PRO A 33 -0.10 12.90 -6.21
N PHE A 34 0.57 11.98 -5.52
CA PHE A 34 1.51 12.26 -4.42
C PHE A 34 2.97 12.24 -4.88
N PHE A 35 3.22 11.94 -6.14
CA PHE A 35 4.52 11.90 -6.79
C PHE A 35 4.52 12.98 -7.88
N ASP A 36 5.50 13.88 -7.91
CA ASP A 36 5.52 15.05 -8.80
C ASP A 36 5.87 14.71 -10.28
N ALA A 37 5.21 13.68 -10.83
CA ALA A 37 5.44 12.98 -12.10
C ALA A 37 6.42 11.79 -11.99
N PHE A 38 5.95 10.61 -12.45
CA PHE A 38 6.79 9.42 -12.54
C PHE A 38 7.88 9.61 -13.57
N HIS A 39 9.12 9.59 -13.10
CA HIS A 39 10.28 9.85 -13.94
C HIS A 39 11.27 8.69 -13.91
N GLU A 40 11.26 7.85 -12.88
CA GLU A 40 12.22 6.76 -12.74
C GLU A 40 11.61 5.58 -11.99
N VAL A 41 11.95 4.39 -12.44
CA VAL A 41 11.73 3.13 -11.73
C VAL A 41 13.06 2.48 -11.43
N SER A 42 13.24 2.10 -10.17
CA SER A 42 14.40 1.34 -9.72
C SER A 42 13.97 -0.03 -9.23
N VAL A 43 14.68 -1.06 -9.66
CA VAL A 43 14.50 -2.44 -9.22
C VAL A 43 15.71 -2.81 -8.36
N LEU A 44 15.50 -3.20 -7.10
CA LEU A 44 16.57 -3.70 -6.23
C LEU A 44 16.39 -5.19 -5.97
N ASP A 45 17.36 -5.98 -6.39
CA ASP A 45 17.48 -7.39 -5.99
C ASP A 45 18.07 -7.46 -4.58
N PHE A 46 17.33 -8.02 -3.63
CA PHE A 46 17.77 -8.16 -2.24
C PHE A 46 18.85 -9.21 -2.02
N LYS A 47 18.92 -10.25 -2.85
CA LYS A 47 19.93 -11.30 -2.74
C LYS A 47 21.29 -10.79 -3.21
N THR A 48 21.30 -10.03 -4.30
CA THR A 48 22.54 -9.54 -4.91
C THR A 48 22.90 -8.11 -4.51
N GLY A 49 21.92 -7.34 -4.00
CA GLY A 49 22.05 -5.92 -3.73
C GLY A 49 22.12 -5.06 -5.00
N LEU A 50 21.87 -5.64 -6.18
CA LEU A 50 21.96 -4.94 -7.45
C LEU A 50 20.75 -4.05 -7.65
N GLU A 51 21.00 -2.79 -7.96
CA GLU A 51 19.98 -1.80 -8.30
C GLU A 51 20.00 -1.49 -9.80
N VAL A 52 18.87 -1.67 -10.48
CA VAL A 52 18.70 -1.32 -11.90
C VAL A 52 17.68 -0.19 -12.01
N ARG A 53 18.14 0.97 -12.48
CA ARG A 53 17.29 2.15 -12.70
C ARG A 53 16.96 2.33 -14.17
N LYS A 54 15.71 2.70 -14.48
CA LYS A 54 15.32 3.16 -15.81
C LYS A 54 14.39 4.36 -15.70
N GLU A 55 14.55 5.29 -16.63
CA GLU A 55 13.65 6.42 -16.82
C GLU A 55 12.25 5.91 -17.21
N TRP A 56 11.22 6.52 -16.63
CA TRP A 56 9.83 6.20 -16.93
C TRP A 56 9.34 7.03 -18.11
N ALA A 57 9.16 6.38 -19.27
CA ALA A 57 8.57 7.02 -20.44
C ALA A 57 7.04 6.98 -20.35
N ASP A 58 6.38 8.12 -20.63
CA ASP A 58 4.93 8.21 -20.71
C ASP A 58 4.35 7.17 -21.67
N GLY A 59 3.49 6.28 -21.17
CA GLY A 59 2.79 5.27 -21.97
C GLY A 59 3.52 3.95 -22.18
N GLU A 60 4.74 3.75 -21.64
CA GLU A 60 5.36 2.43 -21.62
C GLU A 60 4.87 1.59 -20.43
N GLY A 61 4.34 0.41 -20.71
CA GLY A 61 4.22 -0.63 -19.69
C GLY A 61 5.62 -1.15 -19.34
N LEU A 62 5.86 -1.45 -18.06
CA LEU A 62 7.10 -2.02 -17.50
C LEU A 62 7.51 -3.39 -18.07
N ALA A 63 6.99 -3.82 -19.24
CA ALA A 63 7.20 -5.15 -19.81
C ALA A 63 8.69 -5.56 -19.99
N GLY A 64 9.62 -4.59 -19.94
CA GLY A 64 11.08 -4.81 -19.97
C GLY A 64 11.80 -4.71 -18.62
N LEU A 65 11.11 -4.41 -17.52
CA LEU A 65 11.61 -4.37 -16.15
C LEU A 65 10.84 -5.41 -15.35
N ARG A 66 11.43 -6.60 -15.25
CA ARG A 66 10.80 -7.62 -14.43
C ARG A 66 11.06 -7.25 -12.97
N ALA A 67 10.01 -7.23 -12.15
CA ALA A 67 10.14 -7.50 -10.72
C ALA A 67 10.23 -9.03 -10.59
N GLY A 68 11.36 -9.51 -10.10
CA GLY A 68 11.75 -10.87 -9.81
C GLY A 68 11.11 -11.41 -8.53
N GLU A 69 11.56 -12.59 -8.09
CA GLU A 69 11.15 -13.16 -6.80
C GLU A 69 11.75 -12.44 -5.59
N ASP A 70 12.89 -11.77 -5.78
CA ASP A 70 13.66 -11.14 -4.71
C ASP A 70 13.82 -9.63 -4.90
N GLU A 71 12.92 -9.01 -5.66
CA GLU A 71 13.10 -7.64 -6.12
C GLU A 71 12.10 -6.66 -5.50
N LEU A 72 12.60 -5.52 -4.99
CA LEU A 72 11.80 -4.34 -4.69
C LEU A 72 11.64 -3.48 -5.93
N LEU A 73 10.44 -2.94 -6.13
CA LEU A 73 10.25 -1.84 -7.07
C LEU A 73 10.17 -0.51 -6.33
N PHE A 74 11.03 0.42 -6.66
CA PHE A 74 10.92 1.82 -6.27
C PHE A 74 10.38 2.61 -7.46
N VAL A 75 9.35 3.39 -7.24
CA VAL A 75 8.78 4.27 -8.27
C VAL A 75 8.93 5.71 -7.77
N TYR A 76 9.65 6.54 -8.52
CA TYR A 76 10.00 7.89 -8.10
C TYR A 76 9.15 8.96 -8.81
N GLY A 77 8.64 9.91 -8.02
CA GLY A 77 8.10 11.20 -8.48
C GLY A 77 9.17 12.28 -8.53
N ALA A 78 9.13 13.23 -9.48
CA ALA A 78 10.13 14.30 -9.54
C ALA A 78 10.18 15.09 -8.21
N GLN A 79 11.33 15.70 -7.90
CA GLN A 79 11.48 16.47 -6.66
C GLN A 79 10.57 17.71 -6.65
N SER A 80 9.64 17.80 -5.69
CA SER A 80 9.20 19.10 -5.20
C SER A 80 10.31 19.69 -4.33
N THR A 81 10.61 20.98 -4.56
CA THR A 81 11.55 21.78 -3.77
C THR A 81 11.17 21.97 -2.29
N GLN A 82 10.07 21.35 -1.81
CA GLN A 82 9.55 21.53 -0.45
C GLN A 82 9.67 20.29 0.46
N PHE A 83 10.09 19.13 -0.06
CA PHE A 83 10.22 17.91 0.74
C PHE A 83 11.62 17.30 0.57
N THR A 84 12.37 17.18 1.67
CA THR A 84 13.82 16.83 1.69
C THR A 84 14.15 15.37 1.38
N GLY A 85 13.29 14.67 0.64
CA GLY A 85 13.52 13.34 0.10
C GLY A 85 12.80 12.24 0.88
N ALA A 86 11.84 11.59 0.23
CA ALA A 86 11.54 10.20 0.56
C ALA A 86 11.04 9.47 -0.69
N ARG A 87 11.65 8.32 -0.89
CA ARG A 87 11.48 7.41 -2.02
C ARG A 87 10.19 6.64 -1.81
N GLY A 88 9.30 6.60 -2.79
CA GLY A 88 8.22 5.63 -2.80
C GLY A 88 8.80 4.24 -3.04
N CYS A 89 8.67 3.33 -2.08
CA CYS A 89 9.05 1.94 -2.27
C CYS A 89 7.79 1.08 -2.30
N MET A 90 7.79 0.08 -3.18
CA MET A 90 6.86 -1.02 -3.13
C MET A 90 7.62 -2.29 -2.76
N ARG A 91 7.34 -2.81 -1.56
CA ARG A 91 7.82 -4.13 -1.13
C ARG A 91 6.79 -5.18 -1.45
N ILE A 92 7.25 -6.29 -2.01
CA ILE A 92 6.43 -7.46 -2.31
C ILE A 92 6.88 -8.59 -1.39
N GLU A 93 5.96 -9.17 -0.65
CA GLU A 93 6.20 -10.36 0.15
C GLU A 93 5.18 -11.43 -0.21
N GLU A 94 5.62 -12.68 -0.34
CA GLU A 94 4.74 -13.80 -0.67
C GLU A 94 4.88 -14.97 0.27
N ARG A 95 3.76 -15.65 0.47
CA ARG A 95 3.60 -16.88 1.22
C ARG A 95 2.66 -17.81 0.44
N GLU A 96 2.59 -19.07 0.88
CA GLU A 96 1.69 -20.07 0.27
C GLU A 96 0.23 -19.62 0.22
N TRP A 97 -0.17 -18.78 1.19
CA TRP A 97 -1.54 -18.31 1.35
C TRP A 97 -1.82 -16.95 0.68
N GLY A 98 -0.81 -16.13 0.38
CA GLY A 98 -1.05 -14.77 -0.09
C GLY A 98 0.18 -13.95 -0.47
N ALA A 99 -0.09 -12.73 -0.95
CA ALA A 99 0.90 -11.73 -1.33
C ALA A 99 0.59 -10.38 -0.68
N GLN A 100 1.62 -9.65 -0.24
CA GLN A 100 1.53 -8.30 0.31
C GLN A 100 2.32 -7.32 -0.55
N PHE A 101 1.72 -6.14 -0.79
CA PHE A 101 2.31 -5.00 -1.48
C PHE A 101 2.29 -3.80 -0.53
N SER A 102 3.47 -3.35 -0.11
CA SER A 102 3.63 -2.26 0.88
C SER A 102 4.17 -1.01 0.20
N ILE A 103 3.44 0.10 0.29
CA ILE A 103 3.70 1.39 -0.36
C ILE A 103 4.03 2.42 0.73
N SER A 104 5.19 3.05 0.65
CA SER A 104 5.54 4.19 1.51
C SER A 104 5.40 5.51 0.77
N LEU A 105 4.55 6.42 1.26
CA LEU A 105 4.37 7.76 0.71
C LEU A 105 5.14 8.80 1.55
N PRO A 106 5.89 9.71 0.93
CA PRO A 106 6.69 10.73 1.60
C PRO A 106 5.83 11.92 2.05
N LEU A 107 4.84 11.67 2.91
CA LEU A 107 3.90 12.69 3.38
C LEU A 107 4.33 13.24 4.74
N SER A 108 4.14 14.54 4.94
CA SER A 108 4.16 15.11 6.30
C SER A 108 2.84 14.77 7.01
N ALA A 109 2.86 14.64 8.33
CA ALA A 109 1.65 14.39 9.14
C ALA A 109 0.49 15.37 8.88
N ASP A 110 0.78 16.57 8.39
CA ASP A 110 -0.20 17.63 8.05
C ASP A 110 -0.71 17.55 6.59
N ALA A 111 -0.40 16.48 5.85
CA ALA A 111 -0.82 16.32 4.46
C ALA A 111 -2.36 16.30 4.32
N ASP A 112 -2.85 16.86 3.21
CA ASP A 112 -4.25 17.17 2.98
C ASP A 112 -5.14 15.90 2.99
N SER A 113 -5.91 15.72 4.07
CA SER A 113 -6.60 14.46 4.39
C SER A 113 -7.62 14.00 3.34
N PHE A 114 -8.22 14.92 2.57
CA PHE A 114 -9.21 14.58 1.54
C PHE A 114 -8.59 13.83 0.34
N ARG A 115 -7.37 14.20 -0.07
CA ARG A 115 -6.68 13.52 -1.18
C ARG A 115 -6.27 12.10 -0.80
N LEU A 116 -5.96 11.88 0.48
CA LEU A 116 -5.58 10.59 1.02
C LEU A 116 -6.77 9.63 1.08
N GLU A 117 -7.96 10.11 1.45
CA GLU A 117 -9.17 9.28 1.51
C GLU A 117 -9.59 8.77 0.13
N SER A 118 -9.58 9.64 -0.89
CA SER A 118 -9.87 9.22 -2.28
C SER A 118 -8.86 8.18 -2.78
N LEU A 119 -7.58 8.35 -2.47
CA LEU A 119 -6.53 7.39 -2.82
C LEU A 119 -6.81 6.00 -2.21
N LEU A 120 -7.14 5.95 -0.93
CA LEU A 120 -7.36 4.70 -0.22
C LEU A 120 -8.59 3.96 -0.74
N VAL A 121 -9.63 4.70 -1.15
CA VAL A 121 -10.79 4.13 -1.86
C VAL A 121 -10.36 3.48 -3.18
N ASP A 122 -9.58 4.16 -4.01
CA ASP A 122 -9.10 3.62 -5.29
C ASP A 122 -8.23 2.37 -5.08
N ILE A 123 -7.36 2.35 -4.07
CA ILE A 123 -6.54 1.19 -3.72
C ILE A 123 -7.41 0.01 -3.26
N LYS A 124 -8.45 0.26 -2.47
CA LYS A 124 -9.40 -0.77 -2.05
C LYS A 124 -10.19 -1.33 -3.23
N ASP A 125 -10.72 -0.47 -4.11
CA ASP A 125 -11.46 -0.93 -5.29
C ASP A 125 -10.56 -1.79 -6.19
N TYR A 126 -9.29 -1.40 -6.31
CA TYR A 126 -8.30 -2.21 -6.99
C TYR A 126 -8.09 -3.57 -6.31
N ALA A 127 -7.84 -3.61 -5.00
CA ALA A 127 -7.62 -4.85 -4.24
C ALA A 127 -8.83 -5.80 -4.31
N ALA A 128 -10.05 -5.26 -4.17
CA ALA A 128 -11.29 -6.01 -4.28
C ALA A 128 -11.49 -6.64 -5.66
N HIS A 129 -11.00 -6.00 -6.72
CA HIS A 129 -11.01 -6.57 -8.06
C HIS A 129 -9.98 -7.70 -8.23
N GLN A 130 -8.86 -7.63 -7.49
CA GLN A 130 -7.78 -8.62 -7.57
C GLN A 130 -8.06 -9.89 -6.78
N SER A 131 -8.77 -9.81 -5.65
CA SER A 131 -9.06 -10.96 -4.80
C SER A 131 -10.37 -10.76 -4.04
N PRO A 132 -11.24 -11.78 -3.92
CA PRO A 132 -12.41 -11.71 -3.04
C PRO A 132 -12.02 -11.64 -1.56
N MET A 133 -10.80 -12.07 -1.21
CA MET A 133 -10.23 -12.03 0.14
C MET A 133 -8.99 -11.14 0.13
N PHE A 134 -9.11 -9.96 0.74
CA PHE A 134 -8.08 -8.94 0.75
C PHE A 134 -8.12 -8.11 2.04
N ILE A 135 -7.00 -7.45 2.35
CA ILE A 135 -6.91 -6.41 3.36
C ILE A 135 -6.16 -5.23 2.76
N VAL A 136 -6.67 -4.03 2.97
CA VAL A 136 -5.91 -2.80 2.79
C VAL A 136 -5.82 -2.09 4.13
N THR A 137 -4.61 -1.78 4.55
CA THR A 137 -4.33 -1.01 5.76
C THR A 137 -3.52 0.20 5.39
N ALA A 138 -3.74 1.31 6.09
CA ALA A 138 -2.94 2.49 5.91
C ALA A 138 -2.79 3.27 7.21
N GLY A 139 -1.60 3.83 7.40
CA GLY A 139 -1.18 4.39 8.66
C GLY A 139 0.15 5.09 8.56
N TRP A 140 0.58 5.72 9.64
CA TRP A 140 1.92 6.31 9.68
C TRP A 140 2.87 5.32 10.30
N GLU A 141 4.01 5.08 9.64
CA GLU A 141 5.02 4.12 10.10
C GLU A 141 4.42 2.72 10.37
N LEU A 142 3.44 2.33 9.54
CA LEU A 142 2.74 1.07 9.67
C LEU A 142 3.69 -0.09 9.33
N ASP A 143 3.72 -1.09 10.21
CA ASP A 143 4.40 -2.36 9.96
C ASP A 143 3.35 -3.48 9.92
N CYS A 144 3.40 -4.33 8.90
CA CYS A 144 2.39 -5.34 8.64
C CYS A 144 3.02 -6.71 8.48
N ASP A 145 2.80 -7.59 9.44
CA ASP A 145 3.34 -8.95 9.41
C ASP A 145 2.49 -9.89 8.52
N ILE A 146 3.01 -10.20 7.33
CA ILE A 146 2.40 -11.19 6.42
C ILE A 146 2.46 -12.63 6.99
N ASP A 147 3.22 -12.91 8.03
CA ASP A 147 3.21 -14.26 8.62
C ASP A 147 1.96 -14.50 9.49
N ALA A 148 1.21 -13.45 9.83
CA ALA A 148 0.02 -13.51 10.69
C ALA A 148 -1.24 -14.05 9.98
N GLY A 149 -1.28 -14.12 8.65
CA GLY A 149 -2.51 -14.46 7.91
C GLY A 149 -3.52 -13.30 7.84
N ILE A 150 -4.56 -13.40 7.00
CA ILE A 150 -5.63 -12.38 6.93
C ILE A 150 -6.25 -12.12 8.31
N ASP A 151 -6.67 -13.17 9.03
CA ASP A 151 -7.31 -13.02 10.34
C ASP A 151 -6.40 -12.36 11.39
N GLY A 152 -5.09 -12.68 11.36
CA GLY A 152 -4.09 -12.07 12.22
C GLY A 152 -3.90 -10.60 11.87
N MET A 153 -3.73 -10.29 10.58
CA MET A 153 -3.58 -8.92 10.09
C MET A 153 -4.81 -8.05 10.37
N VAL A 154 -6.04 -8.58 10.30
CA VAL A 154 -7.24 -7.83 10.72
C VAL A 154 -7.17 -7.49 12.21
N LYS A 155 -6.83 -8.47 13.06
CA LYS A 155 -6.71 -8.23 14.51
C LYS A 155 -5.62 -7.22 14.83
N ASP A 156 -4.47 -7.36 14.19
CA ASP A 156 -3.34 -6.45 14.37
C ASP A 156 -3.75 -5.06 13.91
N ALA A 157 -4.26 -4.87 12.70
CA ALA A 157 -4.70 -3.57 12.20
C ALA A 157 -5.73 -2.87 13.10
N LEU A 158 -6.70 -3.62 13.64
CA LEU A 158 -7.74 -3.06 14.51
C LEU A 158 -7.24 -2.77 15.93
N SER A 159 -6.21 -3.49 16.41
CA SER A 159 -5.64 -3.33 17.76
C SER A 159 -4.38 -2.46 17.80
N ASP A 160 -3.71 -2.26 16.67
CA ASP A 160 -2.41 -1.60 16.60
C ASP A 160 -2.52 -0.14 17.05
N GLY A 161 -1.60 0.24 17.93
CA GLY A 161 -1.66 1.42 18.78
C GLY A 161 -1.45 2.72 18.00
N SER A 162 -2.52 3.26 17.42
CA SER A 162 -2.60 4.55 16.70
C SER A 162 -1.88 4.66 15.35
N LEU A 163 -1.07 3.66 14.97
CA LEU A 163 -0.34 3.64 13.70
C LEU A 163 -1.29 3.38 12.52
N CYS A 164 -2.13 2.34 12.61
CA CYS A 164 -3.18 2.08 11.63
C CYS A 164 -4.35 3.06 11.77
N GLN A 165 -4.65 3.79 10.70
CA GLN A 165 -5.66 4.85 10.66
C GLN A 165 -6.81 4.56 9.71
N TRP A 166 -6.56 3.70 8.73
CA TRP A 166 -7.55 3.33 7.73
C TRP A 166 -7.42 1.85 7.42
N PHE A 167 -8.57 1.20 7.26
CA PHE A 167 -8.67 -0.23 7.07
C PHE A 167 -9.81 -0.54 6.10
N ALA A 168 -9.58 -1.49 5.20
CA ALA A 168 -10.62 -2.06 4.37
C ALA A 168 -10.44 -3.57 4.18
N ALA A 169 -11.54 -4.31 4.31
CA ALA A 169 -11.59 -5.74 4.06
C ALA A 169 -13.03 -6.18 3.74
N PRO A 170 -13.25 -7.36 3.14
CA PRO A 170 -14.58 -7.95 3.01
C PRO A 170 -15.30 -8.02 4.36
N THR A 171 -16.57 -7.58 4.38
CA THR A 171 -17.39 -7.48 5.61
C THR A 171 -17.44 -8.76 6.46
N PRO A 172 -17.52 -9.98 5.90
CA PRO A 172 -17.57 -11.20 6.70
C PRO A 172 -16.36 -11.43 7.63
N ILE A 173 -15.22 -10.82 7.32
CA ILE A 173 -13.97 -10.96 8.09
C ILE A 173 -13.92 -9.98 9.27
N VAL A 174 -14.75 -8.92 9.21
CA VAL A 174 -14.78 -7.84 10.20
C VAL A 174 -16.06 -7.97 11.02
N SER A 175 -16.07 -8.92 11.95
CA SER A 175 -17.29 -9.23 12.72
C SER A 175 -17.59 -8.19 13.80
N ASP A 176 -16.57 -7.65 14.46
CA ASP A 176 -16.68 -6.62 15.50
C ASP A 176 -15.42 -5.74 15.50
N TRP A 177 -15.55 -4.42 15.27
CA TRP A 177 -14.43 -3.47 15.37
C TRP A 177 -14.51 -2.61 16.65
N PRO A 178 -13.37 -2.15 17.19
CA PRO A 178 -13.37 -1.40 18.44
C PRO A 178 -13.99 0.01 18.32
N ASP A 179 -14.41 0.58 19.46
CA ASP A 179 -15.13 1.86 19.53
C ASP A 179 -14.36 3.07 18.98
N ASP A 180 -13.04 2.99 18.84
CA ASP A 180 -12.21 4.06 18.28
C ASP A 180 -12.18 4.05 16.74
N TRP A 181 -12.83 3.07 16.11
CA TRP A 181 -13.05 3.03 14.66
C TRP A 181 -14.46 3.49 14.29
N GLN A 182 -14.58 4.10 13.12
CA GLN A 182 -15.86 4.50 12.52
C GLN A 182 -15.94 3.97 11.08
N GLY A 183 -17.11 3.49 10.70
CA GLY A 183 -17.42 3.16 9.30
C GLY A 183 -17.49 4.42 8.46
N THR A 184 -16.91 4.38 7.26
CA THR A 184 -16.91 5.53 6.33
C THR A 184 -17.83 5.36 5.12
N ASP A 185 -18.08 4.12 4.68
CA ASP A 185 -19.12 3.75 3.71
C ASP A 185 -19.28 2.21 3.69
N GLU A 186 -20.49 1.68 3.55
CA GLU A 186 -20.72 0.23 3.36
C GLU A 186 -20.91 -0.04 1.85
N SER A 187 -19.83 0.02 1.09
CA SER A 187 -19.88 -0.28 -0.35
C SER A 187 -19.87 -1.80 -0.57
N GLY A 188 -21.00 -2.38 -0.98
CA GLY A 188 -21.01 -3.67 -1.69
C GLY A 188 -20.41 -4.88 -0.97
N GLY A 189 -20.54 -4.97 0.37
CA GLY A 189 -20.00 -6.09 1.15
C GLY A 189 -18.52 -5.95 1.54
N ILE A 190 -17.98 -4.73 1.44
CA ILE A 190 -16.67 -4.35 1.97
C ILE A 190 -16.89 -3.43 3.17
N THR A 191 -16.20 -3.74 4.27
CA THR A 191 -16.14 -2.89 5.45
C THR A 191 -14.99 -1.90 5.31
N LEU A 192 -15.32 -0.61 5.39
CA LEU A 192 -14.38 0.52 5.32
C LEU A 192 -14.36 1.25 6.66
N LEU A 193 -13.22 1.23 7.33
CA LEU A 193 -13.05 1.81 8.65
C LEU A 193 -11.97 2.88 8.65
N LYS A 194 -12.24 3.96 9.37
CA LYS A 194 -11.28 5.01 9.68
C LYS A 194 -11.23 5.19 11.19
N ARG A 195 -10.04 5.43 11.75
CA ARG A 195 -9.90 5.70 13.18
C ARG A 195 -10.45 7.10 13.50
N LYS A 196 -11.25 7.22 14.57
CA LYS A 196 -11.93 8.46 15.01
C LYS A 196 -10.96 9.57 15.42
N SER A 197 -9.79 9.21 15.94
CA SER A 197 -8.76 10.16 16.34
C SER A 197 -7.38 9.55 16.21
N VAL A 198 -6.45 10.31 15.62
CA VAL A 198 -5.02 10.01 15.65
C VAL A 198 -4.46 10.53 16.96
N ARG A 199 -4.05 9.64 17.88
CA ARG A 199 -3.35 10.05 19.10
C ARG A 199 -1.85 9.97 18.85
N TRP A 200 -1.25 11.09 18.47
CA TRP A 200 0.18 11.27 18.62
C TRP A 200 0.47 11.44 20.11
N ALA A 201 0.90 10.37 20.79
CA ALA A 201 1.35 10.43 22.17
C ALA A 201 2.78 10.99 22.25
#